data_AF-A0A8S9IVJ7-F1
#
_entry.id   AF-A0A8S9IVJ7-F1
#
_cell.length_a   1.000
_cell.length_b   1.000
_cell.length_c   1.000
_cell.angle_alpha   90.00
_cell.angle_beta   90.00
_cell.angle_gamma   90.00
#
_symmetry.space_group_name_H-M   'P 1'
#
loop_
_entity.id
_entity.type
_entity.pdbx_description
1 polymer ?
#
loop_
_entity_poly.entity_id
_entity_poly.type
_entity_poly.pdbx_seq_one_letter_code
_entity_poly.pdbx_strand_id
1 'polypeptide(L)'
;MAFSLVPSCFHGYLTSSSFSTTTQFFPPSLSCGVVSASPVSKLRTCAKFEKFQGDSPLEQTTSASASQEVPLEAEDPPGEEEEDDSCLPNDLVGAVRQSGEASASFVNSGGTRAIVELLIPQLQFLDDEGAQAELWELSRVFLETLIKETGCERVKAVFPDAGAAALLKYKWKDAAFGFASLSDRKPVEKEDEIIVMVVPDYQMLEYVEKIAKGLADDPPRPLVMWNPRLISEEVGVGFNVRKLRRYFLSSFTTVYSMRPLAAGAVFRCYPGKWKVFYDNKDRPGRYLLAKELIGRPDAEDLEIIYGNVEEKPDEEPSLLTQAAGIFSSINRFMKAM
;
A
#
# COMPACT_ATOMS: atom_id res chain seq x y z
N MET A 1 -37.02 12.46 74.66
CA MET A 1 -37.15 11.11 74.07
C MET A 1 -35.75 10.71 73.60
N ALA A 2 -34.86 10.14 74.42
CA ALA A 2 -34.90 8.88 75.18
C ALA A 2 -34.54 7.64 74.31
N PHE A 3 -33.42 7.01 74.71
CA PHE A 3 -32.88 5.66 74.43
C PHE A 3 -32.16 5.45 73.07
N SER A 4 -30.86 5.08 72.94
CA SER A 4 -29.99 4.04 73.58
C SER A 4 -30.46 2.61 73.21
N LEU A 5 -29.68 1.57 72.89
CA LEU A 5 -28.32 1.11 73.21
C LEU A 5 -27.94 -0.06 72.26
N VAL A 6 -26.63 -0.29 72.14
CA VAL A 6 -25.79 -1.48 71.76
C VAL A 6 -26.21 -2.78 72.52
N PRO A 7 -25.56 -4.01 72.51
CA PRO A 7 -24.34 -4.53 71.84
C PRO A 7 -24.26 -6.07 71.51
N SER A 8 -23.03 -6.51 71.14
CA SER A 8 -22.32 -7.78 71.49
C SER A 8 -22.14 -8.83 70.37
N CYS A 9 -20.90 -9.12 69.88
CA CYS A 9 -19.85 -10.06 70.37
C CYS A 9 -20.05 -11.51 69.81
N PHE A 10 -19.08 -12.43 69.53
CA PHE A 10 -17.70 -12.70 69.97
C PHE A 10 -17.07 -13.85 69.09
N HIS A 11 -15.74 -14.06 69.19
CA HIS A 11 -14.83 -15.19 68.77
C HIS A 11 -14.15 -15.07 67.39
N GLY A 12 -12.82 -15.12 67.19
CA GLY A 12 -11.66 -15.80 67.84
C GLY A 12 -10.99 -16.67 66.72
N TYR A 13 -9.71 -16.66 66.34
CA TYR A 13 -8.43 -16.79 67.05
C TYR A 13 -7.24 -16.41 66.14
N LEU A 14 -6.08 -16.20 66.78
CA LEU A 14 -4.73 -15.93 66.25
C LEU A 14 -4.16 -16.99 65.29
N THR A 15 -3.24 -16.60 64.41
CA THR A 15 -1.82 -17.05 64.42
C THR A 15 -0.97 -16.26 63.41
N SER A 16 0.25 -15.95 63.81
CA SER A 16 1.30 -15.28 63.04
C SER A 16 2.04 -16.25 62.12
N SER A 17 2.59 -15.77 61.00
CA SER A 17 3.96 -16.11 60.61
C SER A 17 4.50 -15.15 59.55
N SER A 18 5.57 -14.47 59.92
CA SER A 18 6.46 -13.71 59.06
C SER A 18 7.47 -14.68 58.45
N PHE A 19 7.66 -14.66 57.13
CA PHE A 19 8.87 -15.19 56.50
C PHE A 19 9.37 -14.22 55.43
N SER A 20 10.51 -13.61 55.75
CA SER A 20 11.41 -12.98 54.77
C SER A 20 12.16 -14.08 54.04
N THR A 21 12.16 -14.04 52.71
CA THR A 21 13.08 -14.83 51.89
C THR A 21 13.88 -13.89 51.02
N THR A 22 15.11 -13.66 51.47
CA THR A 22 16.25 -13.16 50.71
C THR A 22 16.44 -14.02 49.47
N THR A 23 16.47 -13.42 48.28
CA THR A 23 17.04 -14.05 47.09
C THR A 23 18.06 -13.10 46.50
N GLN A 24 19.32 -13.51 46.61
CA GLN A 24 20.48 -12.78 46.13
C GLN A 24 20.52 -12.84 44.59
N PHE A 25 20.59 -11.66 43.99
CA PHE A 25 20.87 -11.47 42.57
C PHE A 25 22.34 -11.78 42.28
N PHE A 26 22.59 -12.69 41.34
CA PHE A 26 23.86 -12.81 40.63
C PHE A 26 23.65 -12.32 39.18
N PRO A 27 24.51 -11.45 38.64
CA PRO A 27 24.41 -11.04 37.24
C PRO A 27 25.12 -12.07 36.34
N PRO A 28 24.56 -12.46 35.19
CA PRO A 28 25.37 -13.08 34.15
C PRO A 28 26.09 -12.00 33.34
N SER A 29 27.39 -12.21 33.22
CA SER A 29 28.36 -11.46 32.43
C SER A 29 27.98 -11.37 30.94
N LEU A 30 28.06 -10.17 30.40
CA LEU A 30 28.06 -9.88 28.96
C LEU A 30 29.25 -10.55 28.27
N SER A 31 29.00 -11.48 27.36
CA SER A 31 29.94 -11.85 26.31
C SER A 31 29.53 -11.14 25.02
N CYS A 32 30.41 -10.25 24.56
CA CYS A 32 30.34 -9.58 23.28
C CYS A 32 30.57 -10.61 22.17
N GLY A 33 29.53 -10.93 21.39
CA GLY A 33 29.60 -11.69 20.16
C GLY A 33 29.27 -10.78 19.00
N VAL A 34 30.29 -10.34 18.27
CA VAL A 34 30.17 -9.53 17.06
C VAL A 34 29.45 -10.34 15.99
N VAL A 35 28.17 -10.05 15.75
CA VAL A 35 27.47 -10.53 14.55
C VAL A 35 27.77 -9.54 13.45
N SER A 36 28.59 -9.97 12.49
CA SER A 36 28.86 -9.26 11.25
C SER A 36 27.54 -9.00 10.54
N ALA A 37 27.09 -7.74 10.53
CA ALA A 37 25.97 -7.30 9.73
C ALA A 37 26.36 -7.39 8.26
N SER A 38 25.81 -8.37 7.55
CA SER A 38 25.82 -8.41 6.09
C SER A 38 25.09 -7.16 5.57
N PRO A 39 25.61 -6.43 4.58
CA PRO A 39 24.91 -5.29 4.04
C PRO A 39 23.68 -5.80 3.29
N VAL A 40 22.50 -5.47 3.80
CA VAL A 40 21.25 -5.59 3.05
C VAL A 40 21.44 -4.78 1.78
N SER A 41 21.40 -5.45 0.62
CA SER A 41 21.47 -4.80 -0.67
C SER A 41 20.31 -3.81 -0.76
N LYS A 42 20.64 -2.51 -0.75
CA LYS A 42 19.68 -1.46 -1.06
C LYS A 42 19.18 -1.73 -2.48
N LEU A 43 17.98 -2.29 -2.61
CA LEU A 43 17.26 -2.34 -3.88
C LEU A 43 17.09 -0.90 -4.32
N ARG A 44 17.90 -0.45 -5.27
CA ARG A 44 17.79 0.88 -5.85
C ARG A 44 16.49 0.90 -6.63
N THR A 45 15.53 1.70 -6.16
CA THR A 45 14.34 2.07 -6.92
C THR A 45 14.79 2.95 -8.10
N CYS A 46 14.25 2.69 -9.29
CA CYS A 46 14.70 3.29 -10.54
C CYS A 46 14.32 4.77 -10.69
N ALA A 47 15.02 5.49 -11.57
CA ALA A 47 15.06 6.96 -11.66
C ALA A 47 13.72 7.72 -11.74
N LYS A 48 12.62 7.14 -12.27
CA LYS A 48 11.30 7.79 -12.25
C LYS A 48 10.75 7.88 -10.82
N PHE A 49 11.03 6.85 -10.04
CA PHE A 49 10.63 6.70 -8.64
C PHE A 49 11.76 7.08 -7.67
N GLU A 50 12.93 7.49 -8.16
CA GLU A 50 13.94 8.17 -7.34
C GLU A 50 13.37 9.48 -6.78
N LYS A 51 12.51 10.19 -7.54
CA LYS A 51 11.77 11.38 -7.06
C LYS A 51 10.78 11.11 -5.94
N PHE A 52 10.53 9.85 -5.57
CA PHE A 52 9.79 9.54 -4.34
C PHE A 52 10.67 9.69 -3.09
N GLN A 53 11.99 9.71 -3.25
CA GLN A 53 12.94 10.07 -2.19
C GLN A 53 13.01 11.60 -2.19
N GLY A 54 12.37 12.24 -1.21
CA GLY A 54 12.23 13.70 -1.18
C GLY A 54 13.57 14.43 -1.34
N ASP A 55 13.62 15.38 -2.27
CA ASP A 55 14.72 16.33 -2.36
C ASP A 55 14.59 17.35 -1.22
N SER A 56 15.60 17.41 -0.33
CA SER A 56 15.79 18.55 0.55
C SER A 56 16.17 19.79 -0.30
N PRO A 57 15.50 20.94 -0.15
CA PRO A 57 15.77 22.10 -1.00
C PRO A 57 17.01 22.86 -0.51
N LEU A 58 18.18 22.48 -1.02
CA LEU A 58 19.47 23.19 -1.03
C LEU A 58 20.32 22.38 -2.01
N GLU A 59 20.61 22.79 -3.25
CA GLU A 59 21.36 23.98 -3.62
C GLU A 59 20.97 24.42 -5.05
N GLN A 60 20.49 25.67 -5.19
CA GLN A 60 20.60 26.43 -6.44
C GLN A 60 21.76 27.41 -6.29
N THR A 61 22.85 27.16 -7.01
CA THR A 61 23.84 28.13 -7.51
C THR A 61 24.81 27.29 -8.32
N THR A 62 24.96 27.40 -9.63
CA THR A 62 25.56 28.47 -10.45
C THR A 62 25.60 27.81 -11.86
N SER A 63 25.53 28.43 -13.02
CA SER A 63 26.03 29.71 -13.49
C SER A 63 25.44 29.96 -14.88
N ALA A 64 25.03 31.19 -15.14
CA ALA A 64 24.68 31.68 -16.46
C ALA A 64 25.88 31.62 -17.41
N SER A 65 25.66 31.22 -18.65
CA SER A 65 26.49 31.61 -19.79
C SER A 65 25.63 31.66 -21.05
N ALA A 66 25.54 32.87 -21.58
CA ALA A 66 24.83 33.22 -22.79
C ALA A 66 25.54 32.67 -24.02
N SER A 67 24.78 32.20 -25.01
CA SER A 67 25.23 32.08 -26.40
C SER A 67 24.02 32.16 -27.34
N GLN A 68 23.95 33.34 -27.96
CA GLN A 68 23.45 33.74 -29.28
C GLN A 68 22.47 32.85 -30.07
N GLU A 69 21.40 33.51 -30.49
CA GLU A 69 20.38 33.13 -31.45
C GLU A 69 20.93 33.00 -32.89
N VAL A 70 20.52 31.95 -33.60
CA VAL A 70 20.41 31.91 -35.06
C VAL A 70 19.13 31.15 -35.41
N PRO A 71 18.23 31.70 -36.25
CA PRO A 71 16.95 31.09 -36.56
C PRO A 71 17.08 30.11 -37.73
N LEU A 72 16.65 28.86 -37.55
CA LEU A 72 16.45 27.90 -38.63
C LEU A 72 15.08 27.24 -38.46
N GLU A 73 14.23 27.58 -39.42
CA GLU A 73 13.14 26.85 -40.06
C GLU A 73 12.33 25.84 -39.23
N ALA A 74 11.02 26.09 -39.20
CA ALA A 74 10.00 25.24 -38.64
C ALA A 74 9.97 23.88 -39.36
N GLU A 75 10.56 22.88 -38.73
CA GLU A 75 10.21 21.49 -38.96
C GLU A 75 8.98 21.17 -38.10
N ASP A 76 7.94 20.63 -38.73
CA ASP A 76 6.76 20.08 -38.07
C ASP A 76 7.19 19.16 -36.92
N PRO A 77 6.61 19.28 -35.70
CA PRO A 77 6.96 18.36 -34.63
C PRO A 77 6.58 16.94 -35.07
N PRO A 78 7.50 15.95 -34.97
CA PRO A 78 7.13 14.56 -35.18
C PRO A 78 6.04 14.24 -34.17
N GLY A 79 4.96 13.62 -34.66
CA GLY A 79 3.80 13.28 -33.85
C GLY A 79 4.24 12.65 -32.53
N GLU A 80 3.74 13.19 -31.43
CA GLU A 80 3.94 12.64 -30.10
C GLU A 80 3.45 11.18 -30.14
N GLU A 81 4.36 10.23 -30.29
CA GLU A 81 4.08 8.83 -30.03
C GLU A 81 3.62 8.78 -28.56
N GLU A 82 2.34 8.48 -28.33
CA GLU A 82 1.82 8.33 -26.96
C GLU A 82 2.72 7.33 -26.22
N GLU A 83 3.48 7.83 -25.25
CA GLU A 83 4.47 7.02 -24.56
C GLU A 83 3.74 5.97 -23.71
N ASP A 84 4.14 4.70 -23.83
CA ASP A 84 3.48 3.54 -23.22
C ASP A 84 3.29 3.66 -21.69
N ASP A 85 4.11 4.45 -21.01
CA ASP A 85 4.11 4.67 -19.57
C ASP A 85 3.50 6.01 -19.11
N SER A 86 2.81 6.71 -20.01
CA SER A 86 2.06 7.94 -19.70
C SER A 86 1.02 7.76 -18.58
N CYS A 87 0.53 6.54 -18.37
CA CYS A 87 -0.39 6.24 -17.28
C CYS A 87 0.27 6.10 -15.90
N LEU A 88 1.60 6.01 -15.82
CA LEU A 88 2.33 5.92 -14.55
C LEU A 88 2.50 7.31 -13.93
N PRO A 89 2.34 7.45 -12.60
CA PRO A 89 2.56 8.72 -11.92
C PRO A 89 4.03 9.15 -11.97
N ASN A 90 4.25 10.46 -11.95
CA ASN A 90 5.60 11.05 -12.01
C ASN A 90 6.25 11.24 -10.63
N ASP A 91 5.45 11.31 -9.56
CA ASP A 91 5.86 11.55 -8.18
C ASP A 91 4.87 10.92 -7.19
N LEU A 92 5.23 10.88 -5.91
CA LEU A 92 4.45 10.18 -4.88
C LEU A 92 3.09 10.86 -4.70
N VAL A 93 3.08 12.20 -4.71
CA VAL A 93 1.86 13.01 -4.64
C VAL A 93 0.95 12.74 -5.84
N GLY A 94 1.50 12.62 -7.05
CA GLY A 94 0.77 12.24 -8.25
C GLY A 94 0.19 10.84 -8.16
N ALA A 95 0.92 9.86 -7.62
CA ALA A 95 0.39 8.52 -7.36
C ALA A 95 -0.78 8.55 -6.38
N VAL A 96 -0.69 9.37 -5.33
CA VAL A 96 -1.77 9.55 -4.35
C VAL A 96 -2.99 10.23 -4.98
N ARG A 97 -2.80 11.27 -5.79
CA ARG A 97 -3.90 11.94 -6.51
C ARG A 97 -4.59 10.98 -7.48
N GLN A 98 -3.81 10.28 -8.31
CA GLN A 98 -4.33 9.27 -9.24
C GLN A 98 -5.09 8.15 -8.52
N SER A 99 -4.64 7.75 -7.32
CA SER A 99 -5.36 6.78 -6.50
C SER A 99 -6.71 7.30 -5.97
N GLY A 100 -6.80 8.60 -5.68
CA GLY A 100 -8.05 9.29 -5.31
C GLY A 100 -9.03 9.31 -6.48
N GLU A 101 -8.57 9.67 -7.67
CA GLU A 101 -9.35 9.67 -8.92
C GLU A 101 -9.89 8.26 -9.25
N ALA A 102 -9.02 7.24 -9.17
CA ALA A 102 -9.42 5.85 -9.39
C ALA A 102 -10.47 5.37 -8.39
N SER A 103 -10.32 5.77 -7.11
CA SER A 103 -11.29 5.46 -6.05
C SER A 103 -12.63 6.16 -6.30
N ALA A 104 -12.61 7.43 -6.69
CA ALA A 104 -13.82 8.18 -7.03
C ALA A 104 -14.56 7.55 -8.22
N SER A 105 -13.83 7.20 -9.29
CA SER A 105 -14.41 6.51 -10.46
C SER A 105 -15.06 5.18 -10.06
N PHE A 106 -14.41 4.40 -9.21
CA PHE A 106 -14.98 3.14 -8.70
C PHE A 106 -16.25 3.38 -7.88
N VAL A 107 -16.24 4.35 -6.96
CA VAL A 107 -17.42 4.70 -6.14
C VAL A 107 -18.58 5.18 -7.01
N ASN A 108 -18.31 6.09 -7.95
CA ASN A 108 -19.32 6.63 -8.88
C ASN A 108 -19.92 5.54 -9.79
N SER A 109 -19.18 4.45 -10.05
CA SER A 109 -19.68 3.27 -10.76
C SER A 109 -20.59 2.34 -9.93
N GLY A 110 -20.81 2.67 -8.64
CA GLY A 110 -21.57 1.84 -7.70
C GLY A 110 -20.71 0.85 -6.90
N GLY A 111 -19.38 0.99 -6.96
CA GLY A 111 -18.45 0.17 -6.19
C GLY A 111 -18.50 0.48 -4.69
N THR A 112 -18.54 -0.55 -3.85
CA THR A 112 -18.76 -0.39 -2.40
C THR A 112 -17.55 -0.68 -1.53
N ARG A 113 -16.59 -1.49 -2.00
CA ARG A 113 -15.41 -1.89 -1.23
C ARG A 113 -14.16 -1.76 -2.07
N ALA A 114 -13.33 -0.76 -1.74
CA ALA A 114 -12.12 -0.43 -2.47
C ALA A 114 -10.87 -0.54 -1.59
N ILE A 115 -9.76 -0.98 -2.20
CA ILE A 115 -8.42 -0.90 -1.64
C ILE A 115 -7.53 -0.11 -2.58
N VAL A 116 -6.83 0.87 -2.00
CA VAL A 116 -5.68 1.54 -2.61
C VAL A 116 -4.44 1.01 -1.91
N GLU A 117 -3.49 0.46 -2.67
CA GLU A 117 -2.20 -0.01 -2.13
C GLU A 117 -1.04 0.72 -2.82
N LEU A 118 -0.19 1.35 -2.02
CA LEU A 118 0.99 2.08 -2.50
C LEU A 118 2.21 1.32 -1.99
N LEU A 119 2.61 0.29 -2.74
CA LEU A 119 3.71 -0.62 -2.40
C LEU A 119 5.06 0.00 -2.82
N ILE A 120 5.23 1.27 -2.43
CA ILE A 120 6.39 2.10 -2.72
C ILE A 120 7.28 2.08 -1.48
N PRO A 121 8.58 1.74 -1.59
CA PRO A 121 9.47 1.61 -0.43
C PRO A 121 9.44 2.81 0.52
N GLN A 122 9.37 4.03 -0.01
CA GLN A 122 9.34 5.26 0.77
C GLN A 122 8.14 5.31 1.73
N LEU A 123 6.96 4.84 1.28
CA LEU A 123 5.76 4.77 2.11
C LEU A 123 5.83 3.66 3.17
N GLN A 124 6.72 2.67 2.99
CA GLN A 124 6.99 1.63 3.99
C GLN A 124 7.85 2.17 5.13
N PHE A 125 8.75 3.11 4.85
CA PHE A 125 9.60 3.76 5.86
C PHE A 125 8.92 4.94 6.58
N LEU A 126 7.74 5.39 6.13
CA LEU A 126 7.02 6.48 6.82
C LEU A 126 6.47 6.10 8.21
N ASP A 127 6.67 4.86 8.67
CA ASP A 127 6.29 4.42 10.02
C ASP A 127 7.35 4.71 11.08
N ASP A 128 8.57 5.11 10.68
CA ASP A 128 9.62 5.49 11.61
C ASP A 128 9.28 6.81 12.33
N GLU A 129 9.68 6.96 13.60
CA GLU A 129 9.43 8.17 14.41
C GLU A 129 9.96 9.43 13.69
N GLY A 130 9.03 10.25 13.17
CA GLY A 130 9.32 11.49 12.44
C GLY A 130 8.71 11.55 11.03
N ALA A 131 8.50 10.41 10.38
CA ALA A 131 8.04 10.33 8.98
C ALA A 131 6.50 10.23 8.84
N GLN A 132 5.79 10.02 9.95
CA GLN A 132 4.33 9.95 10.02
C GLN A 132 3.64 11.25 9.54
N ALA A 133 4.29 12.41 9.67
CA ALA A 133 3.70 13.67 9.25
C ALA A 133 3.45 13.71 7.74
N GLU A 134 4.40 13.21 6.94
CA GLU A 134 4.27 13.14 5.49
C GLU A 134 3.15 12.17 5.08
N LEU A 135 3.06 11.01 5.75
CA LEU A 135 1.97 10.05 5.53
C LEU A 135 0.59 10.68 5.71
N TRP A 136 0.44 11.51 6.75
CA TRP A 136 -0.81 12.21 7.02
C TRP A 136 -1.13 13.25 5.95
N GLU A 137 -0.16 14.06 5.53
CA GLU A 137 -0.37 15.02 4.45
C GLU A 137 -0.73 14.31 3.12
N LEU A 138 -0.10 13.17 2.80
CA LEU A 138 -0.50 12.35 1.65
C LEU A 138 -1.92 11.79 1.80
N SER A 139 -2.30 11.33 3.00
CA SER A 139 -3.67 10.86 3.24
C SER A 139 -4.71 11.98 3.06
N ARG A 140 -4.35 13.23 3.39
CA ARG A 140 -5.17 14.41 3.14
C ARG A 140 -5.34 14.68 1.65
N VAL A 141 -4.25 14.63 0.87
CA VAL A 141 -4.31 14.78 -0.60
C VAL A 141 -5.24 13.74 -1.23
N PHE A 142 -5.17 12.49 -0.76
CA PHE A 142 -6.10 11.43 -1.20
C PHE A 142 -7.56 11.78 -0.90
N LEU A 143 -7.86 12.16 0.34
CA LEU A 143 -9.21 12.51 0.80
C LEU A 143 -9.80 13.69 0.02
N GLU A 144 -9.02 14.77 -0.15
CA GLU A 144 -9.45 15.96 -0.89
C GLU A 144 -9.71 15.64 -2.36
N THR A 145 -8.85 14.81 -2.98
CA THR A 145 -9.07 14.36 -4.36
C THR A 145 -10.35 13.52 -4.47
N LEU A 146 -10.55 12.57 -3.56
CA LEU A 146 -11.75 11.74 -3.53
C LEU A 146 -13.03 12.60 -3.38
N ILE A 147 -13.04 13.56 -2.46
CA ILE A 147 -14.17 14.48 -2.25
C ILE A 147 -14.47 15.29 -3.52
N LYS A 148 -13.42 15.87 -4.12
CA LYS A 148 -13.56 16.68 -5.33
C LYS A 148 -14.15 15.89 -6.50
N GLU A 149 -13.65 14.68 -6.74
CA GLU A 149 -14.03 13.87 -7.91
C GLU A 149 -15.35 13.08 -7.70
N THR A 150 -15.75 12.81 -6.46
CA THR A 150 -17.07 12.23 -6.16
C THR A 150 -18.17 13.28 -6.00
N GLY A 151 -17.82 14.50 -5.57
CA GLY A 151 -18.79 15.52 -5.19
C GLY A 151 -19.52 15.25 -3.86
N CYS A 152 -19.10 14.21 -3.10
CA CYS A 152 -19.71 13.87 -1.82
C CYS A 152 -19.26 14.82 -0.71
N GLU A 153 -20.23 15.38 0.03
CA GLU A 153 -19.94 16.33 1.12
C GLU A 153 -19.69 15.65 2.47
N ARG A 154 -20.16 14.40 2.65
CA ARG A 154 -20.11 13.68 3.93
C ARG A 154 -19.13 12.51 3.91
N VAL A 155 -17.87 12.82 3.61
CA VAL A 155 -16.77 11.85 3.69
C VAL A 155 -16.25 11.76 5.13
N LYS A 156 -16.10 10.53 5.64
CA LYS A 156 -15.55 10.24 6.98
C LYS A 156 -14.18 9.60 6.86
N ALA A 157 -13.15 10.27 7.35
CA ALA A 157 -11.82 9.71 7.54
C ALA A 157 -11.71 9.02 8.90
N VAL A 158 -11.42 7.73 8.89
CA VAL A 158 -11.22 6.88 10.08
C VAL A 158 -9.74 6.56 10.21
N PHE A 159 -9.10 7.14 11.22
CA PHE A 159 -7.67 7.00 11.49
C PHE A 159 -7.36 5.81 12.41
N PRO A 160 -6.09 5.35 12.47
CA PRO A 160 -5.71 4.15 13.21
C PRO A 160 -6.06 4.20 14.70
N ASP A 161 -5.86 5.35 15.34
CA ASP A 161 -6.11 5.54 16.77
C ASP A 161 -6.64 6.95 17.09
N ALA A 162 -7.09 7.12 18.34
CA ALA A 162 -7.70 8.36 18.81
C ALA A 162 -6.71 9.54 18.89
N GLY A 163 -5.43 9.27 19.13
CA GLY A 163 -4.37 10.27 19.16
C GLY A 163 -4.13 10.85 17.77
N ALA A 164 -3.97 10.00 16.75
CA ALA A 164 -3.85 10.42 15.36
C ALA A 164 -5.08 11.25 14.92
N ALA A 165 -6.29 10.74 15.16
CA ALA A 165 -7.53 11.45 14.81
C ALA A 165 -7.62 12.84 15.47
N ALA A 166 -7.33 12.93 16.77
CA ALA A 166 -7.39 14.20 17.52
C ALA A 166 -6.32 15.20 17.05
N LEU A 167 -5.09 14.72 16.81
CA LEU A 167 -3.98 15.54 16.31
C LEU A 167 -4.32 16.15 14.95
N LEU A 168 -4.79 15.33 14.01
CA LEU A 168 -5.10 15.78 12.66
C LEU A 168 -6.32 16.69 12.61
N LYS A 169 -7.34 16.40 13.42
CA LYS A 169 -8.49 17.30 13.59
C LYS A 169 -8.08 18.68 14.12
N TYR A 170 -7.10 18.74 15.01
CA TYR A 170 -6.58 20.01 15.51
C TYR A 170 -5.76 20.76 14.45
N LYS A 171 -4.96 20.05 13.65
CA LYS A 171 -4.11 20.61 12.60
C LYS A 171 -4.90 21.09 11.39
N TRP A 172 -5.83 20.29 10.88
CA TRP A 172 -6.57 20.54 9.64
C TRP A 172 -7.97 21.07 9.92
N LYS A 173 -8.04 22.32 10.39
CA LYS A 173 -9.30 22.99 10.74
C LYS A 173 -10.18 23.32 9.52
N ASP A 174 -9.56 23.31 8.35
CA ASP A 174 -10.13 23.58 7.03
C ASP A 174 -10.53 22.30 6.28
N ALA A 175 -10.36 21.12 6.88
CA ALA A 175 -10.69 19.86 6.25
C ALA A 175 -12.20 19.75 5.93
N ALA A 176 -12.50 19.38 4.69
CA ALA A 176 -13.86 19.15 4.20
C ALA A 176 -14.42 17.75 4.52
N PHE A 177 -13.83 17.05 5.49
CA PHE A 177 -14.21 15.69 5.89
C PHE A 177 -14.31 15.54 7.41
N GLY A 178 -15.08 14.55 7.84
CA GLY A 178 -15.19 14.18 9.25
C GLY A 178 -13.98 13.38 9.73
N PHE A 179 -13.61 13.55 11.00
CA PHE A 179 -12.57 12.77 11.66
C PHE A 179 -13.18 11.74 12.62
N ALA A 180 -12.67 10.52 12.58
CA ALA A 180 -12.96 9.45 13.52
C ALA A 180 -11.74 8.55 13.73
N SER A 181 -11.79 7.67 14.72
CA SER A 181 -10.76 6.68 15.04
C SER A 181 -11.34 5.27 14.98
N LEU A 182 -10.55 4.28 14.56
CA LEU A 182 -10.93 2.87 14.66
C LEU A 182 -11.21 2.42 16.11
N SER A 183 -10.65 3.13 17.09
CA SER A 183 -10.88 2.89 18.52
C SER A 183 -12.17 3.53 19.05
N ASP A 184 -12.87 4.35 18.26
CA ASP A 184 -14.12 4.97 18.69
C ASP A 184 -15.23 3.92 18.86
N ARG A 185 -16.12 4.15 19.83
CA ARG A 185 -17.27 3.26 20.06
C ARG A 185 -18.20 3.21 18.83
N LYS A 186 -18.33 4.33 18.13
CA LYS A 186 -19.15 4.51 16.93
C LYS A 186 -18.41 5.45 15.96
N PRO A 187 -17.48 4.92 15.15
CA PRO A 187 -16.63 5.74 14.27
C PRO A 187 -17.36 6.27 13.03
N VAL A 188 -18.53 5.70 12.72
CA VAL A 188 -19.32 6.03 11.53
C VAL A 188 -20.77 6.33 11.94
N GLU A 189 -21.28 7.43 11.41
CA GLU A 189 -22.67 7.89 11.56
C GLU A 189 -23.52 7.46 10.36
N LYS A 190 -24.85 7.58 10.45
CA LYS A 190 -25.74 7.16 9.36
C LYS A 190 -25.71 8.12 8.18
N GLU A 191 -25.33 9.35 8.47
CA GLU A 191 -25.24 10.46 7.53
C GLU A 191 -23.94 10.41 6.71
N ASP A 192 -22.94 9.63 7.11
CA ASP A 192 -21.71 9.53 6.34
C ASP A 192 -21.97 8.79 5.02
N GLU A 193 -21.52 9.36 3.90
CA GLU A 193 -21.72 8.84 2.54
C GLU A 193 -20.60 7.91 2.12
N ILE A 194 -19.35 8.32 2.34
CA ILE A 194 -18.15 7.55 2.01
C ILE A 194 -17.28 7.44 3.25
N ILE A 195 -16.85 6.23 3.57
CA ILE A 195 -15.96 5.95 4.68
C ILE A 195 -14.58 5.64 4.12
N VAL A 196 -13.57 6.35 4.60
CA VAL A 196 -12.16 6.13 4.23
C VAL A 196 -11.38 5.71 5.47
N MET A 197 -10.86 4.48 5.46
CA MET A 197 -9.94 4.02 6.50
C MET A 197 -8.50 4.31 6.08
N VAL A 198 -7.80 5.09 6.89
CA VAL A 198 -6.44 5.54 6.61
C VAL A 198 -5.45 4.60 7.29
N VAL A 199 -4.69 3.85 6.49
CA VAL A 199 -3.58 2.97 6.91
C VAL A 199 -3.95 2.01 8.06
N PRO A 200 -5.07 1.25 7.97
CA PRO A 200 -5.41 0.29 9.02
C PRO A 200 -4.38 -0.85 9.06
N ASP A 201 -3.91 -1.18 10.27
CA ASP A 201 -2.90 -2.22 10.49
C ASP A 201 -3.52 -3.59 10.86
N TYR A 202 -2.74 -4.67 10.74
CA TYR A 202 -3.17 -6.05 10.98
C TYR A 202 -3.74 -6.29 12.39
N GLN A 203 -3.34 -5.48 13.38
CA GLN A 203 -3.88 -5.51 14.74
C GLN A 203 -5.33 -5.00 14.79
N MET A 204 -5.72 -4.16 13.82
CA MET A 204 -7.00 -3.46 13.78
C MET A 204 -8.06 -4.18 12.93
N LEU A 205 -7.74 -5.36 12.39
CA LEU A 205 -8.62 -6.09 11.48
C LEU A 205 -10.04 -6.28 12.02
N GLU A 206 -10.18 -6.59 13.31
CA GLU A 206 -11.50 -6.81 13.91
C GLU A 206 -12.38 -5.55 13.85
N TYR A 207 -11.80 -4.37 14.06
CA TYR A 207 -12.49 -3.08 13.92
C TYR A 207 -12.87 -2.82 12.46
N VAL A 208 -11.95 -3.09 11.53
CA VAL A 208 -12.18 -2.96 10.09
C VAL A 208 -13.35 -3.84 9.64
N GLU A 209 -13.37 -5.11 10.06
CA GLU A 209 -14.47 -6.04 9.74
C GLU A 209 -15.81 -5.56 10.31
N LYS A 210 -15.82 -5.06 11.54
CA LYS A 210 -17.03 -4.58 12.20
C LYS A 210 -17.62 -3.38 11.46
N ILE A 211 -16.79 -2.43 11.05
CA ILE A 211 -17.23 -1.26 10.27
C ILE A 211 -17.70 -1.72 8.89
N ALA A 212 -16.93 -2.55 8.18
CA ALA A 212 -17.31 -3.06 6.86
C ALA A 212 -18.64 -3.83 6.84
N LYS A 213 -18.95 -4.56 7.93
CA LYS A 213 -20.26 -5.21 8.13
C LYS A 213 -21.38 -4.18 8.35
N GLY A 214 -21.12 -3.14 9.14
CA GLY A 214 -22.08 -2.05 9.40
C GLY A 214 -22.31 -1.09 8.24
N LEU A 215 -21.56 -1.21 7.14
CA LEU A 215 -21.73 -0.42 5.92
C LEU A 215 -22.49 -1.17 4.81
N ALA A 216 -22.83 -2.43 5.05
CA ALA A 216 -23.68 -3.23 4.16
C ALA A 216 -25.17 -2.90 4.30
N ASP A 217 -25.49 -1.66 4.67
CA ASP A 217 -26.85 -1.12 4.76
C ASP A 217 -27.50 -1.03 3.36
N ASP A 218 -28.78 -0.67 3.30
CA ASP A 218 -29.51 -0.40 2.05
C ASP A 218 -29.86 1.10 1.94
N PRO A 219 -29.28 1.87 1.00
CA PRO A 219 -28.25 1.47 0.03
C PRO A 219 -26.86 1.28 0.68
N PRO A 220 -25.99 0.43 0.08
CA PRO A 220 -24.67 0.16 0.64
C PRO A 220 -23.79 1.40 0.53
N ARG A 221 -23.05 1.68 1.61
CA ARG A 221 -22.18 2.85 1.69
C ARG A 221 -20.74 2.47 1.34
N PRO A 222 -20.07 3.20 0.43
CA PRO A 222 -18.71 2.89 0.04
C PRO A 222 -17.71 2.96 1.20
N LEU A 223 -16.86 1.93 1.26
CA LEU A 223 -15.70 1.84 2.13
C LEU A 223 -14.43 1.75 1.29
N VAL A 224 -13.54 2.74 1.46
CA VAL A 224 -12.22 2.77 0.84
C VAL A 224 -11.15 2.59 1.91
N MET A 225 -10.30 1.58 1.75
CA MET A 225 -9.10 1.44 2.59
C MET A 225 -7.90 2.01 1.83
N TRP A 226 -7.29 3.05 2.39
CA TRP A 226 -6.11 3.68 1.83
C TRP A 226 -4.85 3.12 2.51
N ASN A 227 -4.00 2.48 1.71
CA ASN A 227 -2.76 1.80 2.08
C ASN A 227 -2.88 0.87 3.31
N PRO A 228 -3.80 -0.12 3.31
CA PRO A 228 -4.00 -1.02 4.44
C PRO A 228 -2.83 -2.01 4.61
N ARG A 229 -2.48 -2.32 5.85
CA ARG A 229 -1.43 -3.29 6.24
C ARG A 229 -2.01 -4.46 7.03
N LEU A 230 -3.10 -5.04 6.51
CA LEU A 230 -3.92 -6.00 7.27
C LEU A 230 -3.35 -7.42 7.34
N ILE A 231 -2.24 -7.69 6.66
CA ILE A 231 -1.52 -8.96 6.71
C ILE A 231 -0.15 -8.69 7.33
N SER A 232 0.21 -9.48 8.35
CA SER A 232 1.55 -9.45 8.93
C SER A 232 2.35 -10.64 8.41
N GLU A 233 3.55 -10.37 7.93
CA GLU A 233 4.52 -11.40 7.53
C GLU A 233 5.30 -11.94 8.74
N GLU A 234 5.54 -11.09 9.73
CA GLU A 234 6.39 -11.37 10.90
C GLU A 234 5.62 -12.01 12.06
N VAL A 235 4.34 -11.68 12.22
CA VAL A 235 3.52 -12.26 13.29
C VAL A 235 3.09 -13.67 12.89
N GLY A 236 3.52 -14.66 13.69
CA GLY A 236 3.13 -16.07 13.57
C GLY A 236 1.65 -16.34 13.88
N VAL A 237 0.72 -15.64 13.23
CA VAL A 237 -0.71 -15.96 13.28
C VAL A 237 -0.95 -17.31 12.61
N GLY A 238 -1.67 -18.20 13.31
CA GLY A 238 -2.02 -19.53 12.81
C GLY A 238 -2.74 -19.49 11.45
N PHE A 239 -2.64 -20.59 10.70
CA PHE A 239 -3.16 -20.72 9.33
C PHE A 239 -4.61 -20.26 9.15
N ASN A 240 -5.48 -20.58 10.10
CA ASN A 240 -6.90 -20.20 10.05
C ASN A 240 -7.12 -18.68 10.08
N VAL A 241 -6.36 -17.96 10.92
CA VAL A 241 -6.43 -16.50 10.98
C VAL A 241 -6.00 -15.91 9.64
N ARG A 242 -4.85 -16.35 9.10
CA ARG A 242 -4.38 -15.90 7.78
C ARG A 242 -5.42 -16.14 6.68
N LYS A 243 -6.08 -17.31 6.68
CA LYS A 243 -7.12 -17.65 5.72
C LYS A 243 -8.33 -16.73 5.86
N LEU A 244 -8.78 -16.46 7.08
CA LEU A 244 -9.89 -15.54 7.35
C LEU A 244 -9.56 -14.11 6.87
N ARG A 245 -8.35 -13.62 7.14
CA ARG A 245 -7.89 -12.30 6.66
C ARG A 245 -7.94 -12.23 5.14
N ARG A 246 -7.39 -13.24 4.44
CA ARG A 246 -7.42 -13.29 2.97
C ARG A 246 -8.85 -13.34 2.44
N TYR A 247 -9.73 -14.09 3.08
CA TYR A 247 -11.14 -14.15 2.70
C TYR A 247 -11.81 -12.78 2.84
N PHE A 248 -11.63 -12.08 3.97
CA PHE A 248 -12.17 -10.74 4.15
C PHE A 248 -11.65 -9.75 3.09
N LEU A 249 -10.32 -9.72 2.88
CA LEU A 249 -9.70 -8.84 1.89
C LEU A 249 -10.13 -9.15 0.46
N SER A 250 -10.43 -10.42 0.14
CA SER A 250 -10.97 -10.80 -1.18
C SER A 250 -12.34 -10.20 -1.50
N SER A 251 -13.05 -9.68 -0.49
CA SER A 251 -14.31 -8.94 -0.70
C SER A 251 -14.12 -7.48 -1.17
N PHE A 252 -12.87 -7.01 -1.23
CA PHE A 252 -12.53 -5.68 -1.70
C PHE A 252 -11.97 -5.73 -3.11
N THR A 253 -12.25 -4.70 -3.90
CA THR A 253 -11.62 -4.49 -5.20
C THR A 253 -10.37 -3.63 -5.01
N THR A 254 -9.21 -4.11 -5.43
CA THR A 254 -8.04 -3.21 -5.56
C THR A 254 -8.33 -2.23 -6.69
N VAL A 255 -8.52 -0.95 -6.38
CA VAL A 255 -8.81 0.10 -7.38
C VAL A 255 -7.55 0.80 -7.83
N TYR A 256 -6.51 0.79 -7.00
CA TYR A 256 -5.21 1.35 -7.32
C TYR A 256 -4.11 0.52 -6.67
N SER A 257 -3.07 0.19 -7.44
CA SER A 257 -1.87 -0.49 -6.95
C SER A 257 -0.66 0.06 -7.69
N MET A 258 0.38 0.44 -6.95
CA MET A 258 1.66 0.82 -7.53
C MET A 258 2.78 0.08 -6.79
N ARG A 259 3.49 -0.79 -7.52
CA ARG A 259 4.60 -1.58 -6.98
C ARG A 259 5.81 -1.50 -7.92
N PRO A 260 6.77 -0.61 -7.64
CA PRO A 260 8.09 -0.66 -8.26
C PRO A 260 8.80 -1.99 -7.94
N LEU A 261 9.50 -2.55 -8.92
CA LEU A 261 10.32 -3.77 -8.83
C LEU A 261 11.71 -3.47 -9.39
N ALA A 262 12.66 -4.39 -9.19
CA ALA A 262 14.02 -4.22 -9.72
C ALA A 262 14.11 -4.28 -11.25
N ALA A 263 13.16 -4.97 -11.90
CA ALA A 263 13.12 -5.14 -13.35
C ALA A 263 12.08 -4.25 -14.05
N GLY A 264 11.36 -3.42 -13.29
CA GLY A 264 10.24 -2.65 -13.81
C GLY A 264 9.18 -2.30 -12.76
N ALA A 265 7.90 -2.40 -13.11
CA ALA A 265 6.81 -2.08 -12.18
C ALA A 265 5.53 -2.87 -12.45
N VAL A 266 4.75 -3.12 -11.39
CA VAL A 266 3.37 -3.61 -11.49
C VAL A 266 2.43 -2.47 -11.09
N PHE A 267 1.46 -2.20 -11.95
CA PHE A 267 0.56 -1.07 -11.82
C PHE A 267 -0.88 -1.47 -12.04
N ARG A 268 -1.78 -0.81 -11.32
CA ARG A 268 -3.22 -0.89 -11.49
C ARG A 268 -3.83 0.48 -11.20
N CYS A 269 -4.73 0.91 -12.09
CA CYS A 269 -5.57 2.08 -11.89
C CYS A 269 -6.95 1.81 -12.49
N TYR A 270 -7.99 1.79 -11.66
CA TYR A 270 -9.38 1.62 -12.10
C TYR A 270 -9.79 2.79 -13.01
N PRO A 271 -10.56 2.55 -14.10
CA PRO A 271 -11.16 1.28 -14.54
C PRO A 271 -10.23 0.36 -15.36
N GLY A 272 -8.97 0.76 -15.55
CA GLY A 272 -7.97 0.00 -16.30
C GLY A 272 -7.61 -1.36 -15.68
N LYS A 273 -6.96 -2.17 -16.51
CA LYS A 273 -6.44 -3.51 -16.18
C LYS A 273 -5.15 -3.43 -15.34
N TRP A 274 -4.70 -4.58 -14.85
CA TRP A 274 -3.34 -4.70 -14.32
C TRP A 274 -2.34 -4.57 -15.47
N LYS A 275 -1.26 -3.83 -15.25
CA LYS A 275 -0.19 -3.64 -16.20
C LYS A 275 1.13 -4.00 -15.55
N VAL A 276 1.99 -4.69 -16.31
CA VAL A 276 3.38 -4.94 -15.95
C VAL A 276 4.24 -4.14 -16.92
N PHE A 277 5.23 -3.44 -16.40
CA PHE A 277 6.15 -2.61 -17.16
C PHE A 277 7.58 -3.10 -16.98
N TYR A 278 8.41 -2.99 -18.01
CA TYR A 278 9.87 -3.08 -17.90
C TYR A 278 10.48 -1.71 -17.67
N ASP A 279 11.60 -1.67 -16.96
CA ASP A 279 12.47 -0.49 -17.02
C ASP A 279 13.03 -0.35 -18.45
N ASN A 280 12.98 0.87 -18.98
CA ASN A 280 13.62 1.18 -20.24
C ASN A 280 15.13 1.34 -20.00
N LYS A 281 15.92 0.38 -20.49
CA LYS A 281 17.39 0.38 -20.36
C LYS A 281 18.04 1.53 -21.13
N ASP A 282 17.42 1.96 -22.23
CA ASP A 282 17.96 3.01 -23.11
C ASP A 282 17.58 4.41 -22.63
N ARG A 283 16.49 4.55 -21.86
CA ARG A 283 16.00 5.81 -21.30
C ARG A 283 15.75 5.69 -19.80
N PRO A 284 16.73 6.03 -18.96
CA PRO A 284 16.56 5.99 -17.50
C PRO A 284 15.32 6.76 -17.03
N GLY A 285 14.52 6.13 -16.17
CA GLY A 285 13.30 6.73 -15.62
C GLY A 285 12.08 6.66 -16.55
N ARG A 286 12.16 5.90 -17.64
CA ARG A 286 11.00 5.55 -18.48
C ARG A 286 10.70 4.05 -18.37
N TYR A 287 9.45 3.72 -18.66
CA TYR A 287 8.94 2.35 -18.62
C TYR A 287 8.39 1.93 -19.98
N LEU A 288 8.44 0.63 -20.27
CA LEU A 288 7.85 0.02 -21.46
C LEU A 288 6.76 -0.96 -21.03
N LEU A 289 5.59 -0.91 -21.67
CA LEU A 289 4.50 -1.81 -21.32
C LEU A 289 4.85 -3.25 -21.72
N ALA A 290 4.96 -4.15 -20.73
CA ALA A 290 5.27 -5.55 -20.95
C ALA A 290 4.02 -6.37 -21.26
N LYS A 291 2.98 -6.23 -20.42
CA LYS A 291 1.76 -7.04 -20.50
C LYS A 291 0.59 -6.39 -19.75
N GLU A 292 -0.61 -6.58 -20.28
CA GLU A 292 -1.86 -6.31 -19.55
C GLU A 292 -2.50 -7.61 -19.05
N LEU A 293 -3.02 -7.60 -17.82
CA LEU A 293 -3.67 -8.73 -17.19
C LEU A 293 -5.01 -8.31 -16.58
N ILE A 294 -5.98 -9.24 -16.58
CA ILE A 294 -7.29 -9.02 -15.95
C ILE A 294 -7.15 -9.08 -14.41
N GLY A 295 -6.32 -9.99 -13.91
CA GLY A 295 -6.03 -10.18 -12.49
C GLY A 295 -4.65 -9.66 -12.08
N ARG A 296 -4.43 -9.57 -10.77
CA ARG A 296 -3.12 -9.25 -10.19
C ARG A 296 -2.12 -10.34 -10.60
N PRO A 297 -0.96 -9.99 -11.20
CA PRO A 297 0.05 -10.98 -11.54
C PRO A 297 0.66 -11.57 -10.27
N ASP A 298 0.81 -12.88 -10.24
CA ASP A 298 1.51 -13.59 -9.16
C ASP A 298 3.02 -13.71 -9.45
N ALA A 299 3.75 -14.43 -8.59
CA ALA A 299 5.20 -14.56 -8.74
C ALA A 299 5.60 -15.31 -10.02
N GLU A 300 4.81 -16.30 -10.43
CA GLU A 300 5.07 -17.11 -11.62
C GLU A 300 4.75 -16.32 -12.89
N ASP A 301 3.64 -15.56 -12.88
CA ASP A 301 3.34 -14.60 -13.95
C ASP A 301 4.49 -13.60 -14.15
N LEU A 302 5.01 -13.03 -13.06
CA LEU A 302 6.11 -12.07 -13.12
C LEU A 302 7.41 -12.72 -13.60
N GLU A 303 7.72 -13.94 -13.17
CA GLU A 303 8.89 -14.69 -13.65
C GLU A 303 8.80 -14.97 -15.15
N ILE A 304 7.62 -15.37 -15.66
CA ILE A 304 7.41 -15.60 -17.09
C ILE A 304 7.55 -14.28 -17.87
N ILE A 305 6.98 -13.18 -17.36
CA ILE A 305 7.06 -11.88 -18.03
C ILE A 305 8.52 -11.42 -18.08
N TYR A 306 9.19 -11.30 -16.93
CA TYR A 306 10.57 -10.81 -16.87
C TYR A 306 11.61 -11.79 -17.44
N GLY A 307 11.42 -13.10 -17.29
CA GLY A 307 12.34 -14.13 -17.77
C GLY A 307 12.43 -14.22 -19.29
N ASN A 308 11.34 -13.89 -20.00
CA ASN A 308 11.35 -13.81 -21.47
C ASN A 308 12.22 -12.66 -22.04
N VAL A 309 12.85 -11.84 -21.19
CA VAL A 309 13.73 -10.73 -21.60
C VAL A 309 15.21 -11.11 -21.52
N GLU A 310 15.61 -12.08 -20.70
CA GLU A 310 17.02 -12.53 -20.63
C GLU A 310 17.42 -13.45 -21.81
N GLU A 311 16.45 -13.99 -22.56
CA GLU A 311 16.68 -14.88 -23.71
C GLU A 311 16.25 -14.28 -25.06
N LYS A 312 16.46 -12.97 -25.27
CA LYS A 312 16.59 -12.44 -26.64
C LYS A 312 18.05 -12.14 -26.93
N PRO A 313 18.85 -13.13 -27.38
CA PRO A 313 20.02 -12.80 -28.17
C PRO A 313 19.53 -12.10 -29.44
N ASP A 314 20.22 -11.03 -29.82
CA ASP A 314 20.09 -10.39 -31.13
C ASP A 314 20.48 -11.39 -32.22
N GLU A 315 19.53 -12.23 -32.63
CA GLU A 315 19.62 -13.00 -33.86
C GLU A 315 18.20 -13.42 -34.24
N GLU A 316 17.66 -12.86 -35.33
CA GLU A 316 16.50 -13.43 -36.00
C GLU A 316 16.82 -14.88 -36.42
N PRO A 317 16.03 -15.89 -36.00
CA PRO A 317 16.08 -17.19 -36.65
C PRO A 317 14.76 -17.42 -37.39
N SER A 318 14.83 -17.18 -38.70
CA SER A 318 14.16 -17.94 -39.76
C SER A 318 13.00 -18.86 -39.35
N LEU A 319 11.79 -18.52 -39.81
CA LEU A 319 10.53 -19.28 -39.73
C LEU A 319 10.54 -20.70 -40.33
N LEU A 320 11.69 -21.23 -40.74
CA LEU A 320 11.82 -22.55 -41.38
C LEU A 320 12.25 -23.66 -40.43
N THR A 321 12.80 -23.34 -39.25
CA THR A 321 13.33 -24.35 -38.32
C THR A 321 12.22 -25.03 -37.50
N GLN A 322 11.07 -24.38 -37.32
CA GLN A 322 9.95 -24.92 -36.54
C GLN A 322 9.15 -26.00 -37.28
N ALA A 323 9.27 -26.11 -38.61
CA ALA A 323 8.59 -27.13 -39.41
C ALA A 323 9.33 -28.49 -39.42
N ALA A 324 10.61 -28.53 -39.09
CA ALA A 324 11.40 -29.77 -39.07
C ALA A 324 11.15 -30.63 -37.81
N GLY A 325 10.62 -30.06 -36.73
CA GLY A 325 10.35 -30.76 -35.47
C GLY A 325 9.02 -31.52 -35.41
N ILE A 326 8.10 -31.28 -36.33
CA ILE A 326 6.71 -31.77 -36.25
C ILE A 326 6.50 -33.09 -37.04
N PHE A 327 7.45 -33.51 -37.88
CA PHE A 327 7.33 -34.73 -38.70
C PHE A 327 7.94 -36.01 -38.09
N SER A 328 8.53 -35.96 -36.89
CA SER A 328 9.14 -37.14 -36.26
C SER A 328 8.15 -38.01 -35.46
N SER A 329 6.90 -37.58 -35.26
CA SER A 329 5.93 -38.28 -34.41
C SER A 329 4.95 -39.21 -35.14
N ILE A 330 4.94 -39.22 -36.48
CA ILE A 330 3.98 -40.05 -37.25
C ILE A 330 4.53 -41.46 -37.58
N ASN A 331 5.85 -41.70 -37.47
CA ASN A 331 6.44 -42.97 -37.88
C ASN A 331 6.46 -44.07 -36.80
N ARG A 332 5.78 -43.89 -35.66
CA ARG A 332 5.69 -44.88 -34.57
C ARG A 332 4.35 -45.62 -34.50
N PHE A 333 3.35 -45.27 -35.33
CA PHE A 333 2.04 -45.93 -35.31
C PHE A 333 1.81 -46.99 -36.40
N MET A 334 2.83 -47.33 -37.20
CA MET A 334 2.69 -48.28 -38.32
C MET A 334 3.58 -49.52 -38.18
N LYS A 335 3.74 -50.04 -36.95
CA LYS A 335 4.37 -51.34 -36.67
C LYS A 335 3.64 -52.13 -35.58
N ALA A 336 2.31 -52.11 -35.65
CA ALA A 336 1.42 -52.97 -34.89
C ALA A 336 0.21 -53.35 -35.76
N MET A 337 0.49 -54.09 -36.83
CA MET A 337 -0.32 -55.20 -37.37
C MET A 337 0.56 -56.04 -38.30
#